data_AF-A0A951JKT1-F1
#
_entry.id   AF-A0A951JKT1-F1
#
_cell.length_a   1.000
_cell.length_b   1.000
_cell.length_c   1.000
_cell.angle_alpha   90.00
_cell.angle_beta   90.00
_cell.angle_gamma   90.00
#
_symmetry.space_group_name_H-M   'P 1'
#
loop_
_entity.id
_entity.type
_entity.pdbx_description
1 polymer ?
#
loop_
_entity_poly.entity_id
_entity_poly.type
_entity_poly.pdbx_seq_one_letter_code
_entity_poly.pdbx_strand_id
1 'polypeptide(L)'
;MNGPENIAFHAASPSGGQGYVILLFRPDAEGNVRFREWSSADYMAPGREDVLTAEEMSARVAEWARTGWKLTESPVRIRHWLREGR
;
A
#
# COMPACT_ATOMS: atom_id res chain seq x y z
N MET A 1 -4.41 18.19 -11.72
CA MET A 1 -3.88 17.02 -10.97
C MET A 1 -3.25 16.08 -11.99
N ASN A 2 -1.95 15.81 -11.92
CA ASN A 2 -1.22 14.91 -12.83
C ASN A 2 -0.35 13.94 -12.01
N GLY A 3 -1.00 13.14 -11.16
CA GLY A 3 -0.35 12.05 -10.42
C GLY A 3 -0.69 10.69 -11.06
N PRO A 4 0.07 9.63 -10.76
CA PRO A 4 -0.26 8.30 -11.25
C PRO A 4 -1.57 7.79 -10.62
N GLU A 5 -2.39 7.12 -11.43
CA GLU A 5 -3.68 6.50 -11.04
C GLU A 5 -3.52 5.36 -10.02
N ASN A 6 -2.30 4.83 -9.89
CA ASN A 6 -1.96 3.80 -8.94
C ASN A 6 -0.52 3.96 -8.45
N ILE A 7 -0.23 3.37 -7.29
CA ILE A 7 1.14 3.21 -6.80
C ILE A 7 1.38 1.74 -6.47
N ALA A 8 2.55 1.22 -6.81
CA ALA A 8 2.96 -0.13 -6.48
C ALA A 8 4.22 -0.10 -5.61
N PHE A 9 4.27 -0.95 -4.59
CA PHE A 9 5.45 -1.08 -3.74
C PHE A 9 5.55 -2.46 -3.09
N HIS A 10 6.76 -2.83 -2.71
CA HIS A 10 7.02 -4.00 -1.89
C HIS A 10 7.08 -3.57 -0.42
N ALA A 11 6.51 -4.38 0.45
CA ALA A 11 6.64 -4.27 1.89
C ALA A 11 7.31 -5.55 2.41
N ALA A 12 8.53 -5.45 2.93
CA ALA A 12 9.28 -6.59 3.47
C ALA A 12 9.38 -6.50 4.99
N SER A 13 9.02 -7.58 5.69
CA SER A 13 9.09 -7.63 7.15
C SER A 13 10.54 -7.64 7.62
N PRO A 14 10.82 -7.12 8.83
CA PRO A 14 12.17 -7.13 9.40
C PRO A 14 12.68 -8.54 9.72
N SER A 15 11.78 -9.52 9.92
CA SER A 15 12.14 -10.92 10.22
C SER A 15 12.47 -11.75 8.97
N GLY A 16 12.30 -11.19 7.76
CA GLY A 16 12.66 -11.83 6.49
C GLY A 16 11.72 -12.95 6.00
N GLY A 17 10.73 -13.35 6.81
CA GLY A 17 9.80 -14.45 6.49
C GLY A 17 8.46 -14.01 5.89
N GLN A 18 8.19 -12.71 5.82
CA GLN A 18 6.92 -12.19 5.33
C GLN A 18 7.18 -10.96 4.45
N GLY A 19 6.51 -10.90 3.32
CA GLY A 19 6.55 -9.73 2.45
C GLY A 19 5.29 -9.67 1.59
N TYR A 20 5.00 -8.47 1.10
CA TYR A 20 3.88 -8.22 0.22
C TYR A 20 4.31 -7.39 -0.99
N VAL A 21 3.75 -7.70 -2.15
CA VAL A 21 3.66 -6.76 -3.28
C VAL A 21 2.29 -6.12 -3.19
N ILE A 22 2.22 -4.80 -3.23
CA ILE A 22 0.98 -4.05 -3.03
C ILE A 22 0.78 -3.11 -4.21
N LEU A 23 -0.42 -3.10 -4.77
CA LEU A 23 -0.89 -2.13 -5.76
C LEU A 23 -2.07 -1.37 -5.17
N LEU A 24 -1.91 -0.07 -4.93
CA LEU A 24 -2.99 0.81 -4.49
C LEU A 24 -3.58 1.54 -5.68
N PHE A 25 -4.91 1.58 -5.77
CA PHE A 25 -5.64 2.43 -6.70
C PHE A 25 -5.97 3.77 -6.06
N ARG A 26 -6.09 4.83 -6.86
CA ARG A 26 -6.41 6.17 -6.38
C ARG A 26 -7.65 6.14 -5.47
N PRO A 27 -7.65 6.87 -4.33
CA PRO A 27 -8.86 7.04 -3.54
C PRO A 27 -10.03 7.53 -4.40
N ASP A 28 -11.23 7.00 -4.19
CA ASP A 28 -12.45 7.54 -4.78
C ASP A 28 -12.94 8.81 -4.05
N ALA A 29 -14.05 9.38 -4.50
CA ALA A 29 -14.60 10.61 -3.93
C ALA A 29 -15.02 10.46 -2.46
N GLU A 30 -15.37 9.25 -2.05
CA GLU A 30 -15.69 8.85 -0.68
C GLU A 30 -14.44 8.57 0.16
N GLY A 31 -13.26 8.52 -0.47
CA GLY A 31 -11.98 8.28 0.16
C GLY A 31 -11.65 6.80 0.37
N ASN A 32 -12.30 5.88 -0.35
CA ASN A 32 -11.98 4.46 -0.35
C ASN A 32 -10.83 4.16 -1.31
N VAL A 33 -9.95 3.27 -0.87
CA VAL A 33 -8.75 2.83 -1.57
C VAL A 33 -8.90 1.35 -1.83
N ARG A 34 -9.22 1.03 -3.09
CA ARG A 34 -9.07 -0.34 -3.58
C ARG A 34 -7.58 -0.68 -3.62
N PHE A 35 -7.23 -1.90 -3.27
CA PHE A 35 -5.88 -2.40 -3.45
C PHE A 35 -5.86 -3.89 -3.81
N ARG A 36 -4.75 -4.30 -4.41
CA ARG A 36 -4.42 -5.70 -4.63
C ARG A 36 -3.11 -6.01 -3.94
N GLU A 37 -3.07 -7.12 -3.19
CA GLU A 37 -1.88 -7.59 -2.48
C GLU A 37 -1.52 -9.02 -2.85
N TRP A 38 -0.22 -9.28 -3.02
CA TRP A 38 0.34 -10.62 -3.23
C TRP A 38 1.33 -10.92 -2.13
N SER A 39 1.38 -12.17 -1.68
CA SER A 39 2.47 -12.64 -0.82
C SER A 39 3.77 -12.65 -1.61
N SER A 40 4.85 -12.09 -1.06
CA SER A 40 6.18 -12.21 -1.66
C SER A 40 6.73 -13.65 -1.63
N ALA A 41 6.12 -14.53 -0.82
CA ALA A 41 6.47 -15.96 -0.81
C ALA A 41 5.86 -16.73 -2.00
N ASP A 42 4.78 -16.22 -2.59
CA ASP A 42 4.15 -16.81 -3.78
C ASP A 42 3.46 -15.71 -4.61
N TYR A 43 4.22 -15.12 -5.52
CA TYR A 43 3.75 -14.08 -6.43
C TYR A 43 3.00 -14.64 -7.65
N MET A 44 3.00 -15.97 -7.83
CA MET A 44 2.27 -16.64 -8.92
C MET A 44 0.81 -16.90 -8.54
N ALA A 45 0.49 -16.90 -7.24
CA ALA A 45 -0.89 -16.93 -6.77
C ALA A 45 -1.67 -15.67 -7.16
N PRO A 46 -3.01 -15.76 -7.36
CA PRO A 46 -3.84 -14.58 -7.54
C PRO A 46 -3.70 -13.62 -6.35
N GLY A 47 -3.58 -12.33 -6.64
CA GLY A 47 -3.53 -11.31 -5.61
C GLY A 47 -4.88 -11.18 -4.91
N ARG A 48 -4.86 -11.04 -3.58
CA ARG A 48 -6.06 -10.70 -2.83
C ARG A 48 -6.45 -9.27 -3.15
N GLU A 49 -7.72 -9.05 -3.44
CA GLU A 49 -8.30 -7.72 -3.58
C GLU A 49 -9.09 -7.35 -2.33
N ASP A 50 -8.99 -6.10 -1.91
CA ASP A 50 -9.74 -5.58 -0.77
C ASP A 50 -9.88 -4.04 -0.86
N VAL A 51 -10.62 -3.47 0.09
CA VAL A 51 -10.88 -2.03 0.19
C VAL A 51 -10.61 -1.56 1.62
N LEU A 52 -9.88 -0.44 1.75
CA LEU A 52 -9.73 0.30 2.99
C LEU A 52 -10.02 1.77 2.74
N THR A 53 -10.39 2.53 3.76
CA THR A 53 -10.35 3.99 3.66
C THR A 53 -8.90 4.48 3.49
N ALA A 54 -8.72 5.68 2.93
CA ALA A 54 -7.41 6.32 2.83
C ALA A 54 -6.75 6.52 4.20
N GLU A 55 -7.55 6.69 5.26
CA GLU A 55 -7.08 6.78 6.64
C GLU A 55 -6.54 5.44 7.15
N GLU A 56 -7.30 4.35 7.00
CA GLU A 56 -6.87 3.00 7.39
C GLU A 56 -5.62 2.56 6.62
N MET A 57 -5.57 2.82 5.30
CA MET A 57 -4.39 2.52 4.49
C MET A 57 -3.18 3.37 4.95
N SER A 58 -3.39 4.65 5.26
CA SER A 58 -2.35 5.52 5.82
C SER A 58 -1.84 5.00 7.17
N ALA A 59 -2.73 4.52 8.05
CA ALA A 59 -2.38 3.92 9.33
C ALA A 59 -1.59 2.62 9.14
N ARG A 60 -1.98 1.74 8.21
CA ARG A 60 -1.25 0.52 7.85
C ARG A 60 0.18 0.82 7.40
N VAL A 61 0.36 1.82 6.54
CA VAL A 61 1.69 2.25 6.05
C VAL A 61 2.53 2.87 7.17
N ALA A 62 1.91 3.65 8.06
CA ALA A 62 2.59 4.20 9.23
C ALA A 62 3.04 3.09 10.19
N GLU A 63 2.22 2.07 10.38
CA GLU A 63 2.53 0.93 11.23
C GLU A 63 3.71 0.12 10.67
N TRP A 64 3.76 -0.13 9.37
CA TRP A 64 4.92 -0.75 8.73
C TRP A 64 6.21 0.03 8.97
N ALA A 65 6.18 1.36 8.75
CA ALA A 65 7.34 2.21 9.01
C ALA A 65 7.77 2.17 10.49
N ARG A 66 6.81 2.20 11.41
CA ARG A 66 7.04 2.17 12.87
C ARG A 66 7.62 0.84 13.35
N THR A 67 7.20 -0.27 12.73
CA THR A 67 7.61 -1.64 13.10
C THR A 67 8.83 -2.14 12.33
N GLY A 68 9.50 -1.27 11.55
CA GLY A 68 10.76 -1.58 10.87
C GLY A 68 10.61 -2.36 9.56
N TRP A 69 9.40 -2.38 8.98
CA TRP A 69 9.24 -2.90 7.62
C TRP A 69 9.95 -2.01 6.61
N LYS A 70 10.56 -2.64 5.60
CA LYS A 70 11.18 -1.92 4.49
C LYS A 70 10.17 -1.79 3.35
N LEU A 71 9.87 -0.56 2.95
CA LEU A 71 9.04 -0.27 1.80
C LEU A 71 9.91 0.23 0.63
N THR A 72 9.65 -0.25 -0.59
CA THR A 72 10.36 0.27 -1.78
C THR A 72 9.87 1.65 -2.21
N GLU A 73 8.68 2.04 -1.77
CA GLU A 73 8.14 3.40 -1.91
C GLU A 73 8.12 4.08 -0.54
N SER A 74 8.44 5.37 -0.50
CA SER A 74 8.56 6.11 0.75
C SER A 74 7.21 6.14 1.50
N PRO A 75 7.15 5.77 2.80
CA PRO A 75 5.92 5.88 3.59
C PRO A 75 5.31 7.29 3.55
N VAL A 76 6.15 8.33 3.51
CA VAL A 76 5.72 9.73 3.42
C VAL A 76 5.05 10.01 2.08
N ARG A 77 5.62 9.51 0.98
CA ARG A 77 5.09 9.67 -0.37
C ARG A 77 3.75 8.93 -0.54
N ILE A 78 3.66 7.68 -0.06
CA ILE A 78 2.40 6.91 -0.08
C ILE A 78 1.31 7.68 0.65
N ARG A 79 1.58 8.12 1.89
CA ARG A 79 0.62 8.87 2.71
C ARG A 79 0.27 10.26 2.15
N HIS A 80 1.18 10.89 1.43
CA HIS A 80 0.87 12.13 0.71
C HIS A 80 -0.09 11.85 -0.44
N TRP A 81 0.23 10.87 -1.28
CA TRP A 81 -0.59 10.48 -2.43
C TRP A 81 -2.01 10.06 -2.02
N LEU A 82 -2.17 9.36 -0.90
CA LEU A 82 -3.47 8.98 -0.33
C LEU A 82 -4.34 10.20 0.08
N ARG A 83 -3.73 11.34 0.42
CA ARG A 83 -4.45 12.56 0.82
C ARG A 83 -4.85 13.42 -0.39
N GLU A 84 -4.06 13.41 -1.45
CA GLU A 84 -4.34 14.18 -2.67
C GLU A 84 -5.50 13.60 -3.50
N GLY A 85 -5.92 12.37 -3.22
CA GLY A 85 -7.02 11.70 -3.94
C GLY A 85 -8.43 12.15 -3.55
N ARG A 86 -8.55 13.03 -2.56
CA ARG A 86 -9.79 13.72 -2.18
C ARG A 86 -9.86 15.09 -2.85
#